data_AF-A0A496TTE6-F1
#
_entry.id   AF-A0A496TTE6-F1
#
_cell.length_a   1.000
_cell.length_b   1.000
_cell.length_c   1.000
_cell.angle_alpha   90.00
_cell.angle_beta   90.00
_cell.angle_gamma   90.00
#
_symmetry.space_group_name_H-M   'P 1'
#
loop_
_entity.id
_entity.type
_entity.pdbx_description
1 polymer ?
#
loop_
_entity_poly.entity_id
_entity_poly.type
_entity_poly.pdbx_seq_one_letter_code
_entity_poly.pdbx_strand_id
1 'polypeptide(L)'
;MLIPFPHFIFNSEFFYITMSPDKKIDLVDKPGEGINNLEKAREFKQAQNHSKAKEFASYELEKKLKYKNFDDALKICKEFNLPREKFLDACISEFNLKVKSGSYRKAISFGEKYGIPPEKMYDAAFFLFKDCIKNTRLQEAIRLKDKYKLKLEQIQEIVIPLYHETMYLGQVEKGKQIAQDYRLPEEVIISGVEKAFKKFLIIDNFENARLLKNEYKLPPEKIIPEAMKAFIRLMVKKSFEDAAQFCIDFGLPKERLNEAGIKAIEQKLIRGKIKEAQELRDKYNIPFENLKNYIVTNFDLAIKKGKYELAYEIKKGFGLEPEVTHPIIKPLFVVKMKGGSYDRAIQLKNEYGLTPDITYEYAIDVFGNSLSRGNFKRAKLMKNEFEIPEEKALPKILSEFDSKMKGNRFDLALQLSKEFKLSQDKILPIVKKHYDENLNKKLLERAIYMGKDFKLPLELLQKTAWEVFNTKMKSGKYREASLICKDFNLPKDKIKEKVTAYIKFYENKKNKYIASVIKKEFKMEKKRLFSKILGR
;
A
#
# COMPACT_ATOMS: atom_id res chain seq x y z
N MET A 1 11.38 59.77 -55.61
CA MET A 1 11.44 61.21 -55.28
C MET A 1 12.79 61.49 -54.65
N LEU A 2 13.69 62.02 -55.46
CA LEU A 2 15.00 62.58 -55.11
C LEU A 2 14.82 64.04 -54.73
N ILE A 3 15.48 64.55 -53.69
CA ILE A 3 15.90 65.96 -53.62
C ILE A 3 17.30 66.05 -52.95
N PRO A 4 18.27 66.84 -53.49
CA PRO A 4 19.68 66.88 -53.09
C PRO A 4 20.11 68.20 -52.40
N PHE A 5 21.42 68.25 -52.08
CA PHE A 5 22.33 69.36 -51.68
C PHE A 5 21.94 70.83 -51.90
N PRO A 6 22.64 71.75 -51.18
CA PRO A 6 23.50 72.67 -51.93
C PRO A 6 24.92 72.89 -51.34
N HIS A 7 25.84 73.15 -52.28
CA HIS A 7 27.20 73.67 -52.13
C HIS A 7 27.24 75.11 -51.58
N PHE A 8 28.33 75.50 -50.90
CA PHE A 8 28.86 76.87 -50.92
C PHE A 8 30.41 76.92 -50.75
N ILE A 9 31.06 77.22 -51.89
CA ILE A 9 32.14 78.18 -52.20
C ILE A 9 33.23 78.52 -51.17
N PHE A 10 34.48 78.40 -51.66
CA PHE A 10 35.78 78.84 -51.14
C PHE A 10 35.84 80.34 -50.75
N ASN A 11 36.56 80.65 -49.68
CA ASN A 11 37.36 81.88 -49.62
C ASN A 11 38.67 81.64 -48.85
N SER A 12 39.78 81.90 -49.54
CA SER A 12 41.14 81.81 -49.06
C SER A 12 41.60 83.17 -48.54
N GLU A 13 41.89 83.28 -47.25
CA GLU A 13 42.75 84.34 -46.72
C GLU A 13 43.85 83.72 -45.85
N PHE A 14 45.06 83.81 -46.37
CA PHE A 14 46.30 83.56 -45.66
C PHE A 14 46.54 84.70 -44.67
N PHE A 15 46.60 84.39 -43.38
CA PHE A 15 47.29 85.24 -42.39
C PHE A 15 48.57 84.54 -41.94
N TYR A 16 49.70 85.08 -42.38
CA TYR A 16 51.01 84.80 -41.81
C TYR A 16 51.10 85.50 -40.44
N ILE A 17 51.18 84.71 -39.36
CA ILE A 17 51.61 85.21 -38.05
C ILE A 17 53.12 84.97 -37.95
N THR A 18 53.88 86.05 -38.07
CA THR A 18 55.31 86.08 -37.75
C THR A 18 55.49 85.92 -36.24
N MET A 19 56.13 84.83 -35.79
CA MET A 19 56.62 84.72 -34.42
C MET A 19 57.84 85.62 -34.24
N SER A 20 57.76 86.53 -33.27
CA SER A 20 58.89 87.34 -32.82
C SER A 20 59.77 86.51 -31.88
N PRO A 21 61.06 86.28 -32.17
CA PRO A 21 62.01 85.76 -31.20
C PRO A 21 62.47 86.90 -30.27
N ASP A 22 62.80 86.56 -29.03
CA ASP A 22 63.30 87.47 -27.98
C ASP A 22 62.27 88.25 -27.15
N LYS A 23 61.36 87.52 -26.49
CA LYS A 23 60.90 87.93 -25.15
C LYS A 23 61.84 87.34 -24.11
N LYS A 24 62.76 88.18 -23.61
CA LYS A 24 63.42 87.93 -22.32
C LYS A 24 62.32 87.86 -21.26
N ILE A 25 62.08 86.65 -20.74
CA ILE A 25 61.19 86.44 -19.61
C ILE A 25 61.84 87.13 -18.40
N ASP A 26 61.24 88.22 -17.93
CA ASP A 26 61.72 88.97 -16.77
C ASP A 26 61.83 88.04 -15.55
N LEU A 27 62.99 88.10 -14.91
CA LEU A 27 63.47 87.10 -13.96
C LEU A 27 62.76 87.12 -12.59
N VAL A 28 61.70 87.91 -12.38
CA VAL A 28 61.11 88.17 -11.04
C VAL A 28 59.59 87.90 -10.95
N ASP A 29 59.06 87.02 -11.77
CA ASP A 29 57.73 86.49 -11.51
C ASP A 29 57.79 85.49 -10.35
N LYS A 30 57.14 85.82 -9.23
CA LYS A 30 56.83 84.88 -8.14
C LYS A 30 55.42 84.32 -8.35
N PRO A 31 55.17 83.03 -8.05
CA PRO A 31 53.80 82.50 -8.02
C PRO A 31 52.94 83.31 -7.05
N GLY A 32 51.70 83.62 -7.44
CA GLY A 32 50.86 84.51 -6.63
C GLY A 32 49.39 84.53 -7.06
N GLU A 33 48.58 85.22 -6.25
CA GLU A 33 47.16 85.42 -6.52
C GLU A 33 46.96 86.39 -7.68
N GLY A 34 45.98 86.12 -8.56
CA GLY A 34 45.67 86.94 -9.74
C GLY A 34 46.44 86.58 -11.01
N ILE A 35 47.49 85.75 -10.92
CA ILE A 35 48.25 85.26 -12.08
C ILE A 35 47.71 83.88 -12.52
N ASN A 36 47.64 83.64 -13.83
CA ASN A 36 47.37 82.31 -14.37
C ASN A 36 48.62 81.43 -14.22
N ASN A 37 48.84 80.91 -13.00
CA ASN A 37 50.04 80.15 -12.65
C ASN A 37 50.24 78.91 -13.53
N LEU A 38 49.16 78.31 -14.06
CA LEU A 38 49.24 77.20 -15.00
C LEU A 38 49.83 77.60 -16.35
N GLU A 39 49.41 78.75 -16.89
CA GLU A 39 49.90 79.28 -18.16
C GLU A 39 51.36 79.68 -18.04
N LYS A 40 51.74 80.40 -16.97
CA LYS A 40 53.15 80.69 -16.69
C LYS A 40 53.99 79.42 -16.52
N ALA A 41 53.46 78.39 -15.85
CA ALA A 41 54.15 77.11 -15.75
C ALA A 41 54.40 76.47 -17.13
N ARG A 42 53.43 76.53 -18.05
CA ARG A 42 53.57 76.05 -19.43
C ARG A 42 54.59 76.86 -20.23
N GLU A 43 54.59 78.19 -20.09
CA GLU A 43 55.58 79.08 -20.71
C GLU A 43 57.00 78.71 -20.26
N PHE A 44 57.23 78.57 -18.94
CA PHE A 44 58.53 78.15 -18.42
C PHE A 44 58.92 76.74 -18.88
N LYS A 45 57.96 75.83 -19.02
CA LYS A 45 58.20 74.47 -19.55
C LYS A 45 58.61 74.50 -21.02
N GLN A 46 57.97 75.35 -21.85
CA GLN A 46 58.35 75.58 -23.25
C GLN A 46 59.74 76.20 -23.37
N ALA A 47 60.07 77.14 -22.47
CA ALA A 47 61.39 77.74 -22.35
C ALA A 47 62.45 76.80 -21.72
N GLN A 48 62.16 75.52 -21.54
CA GLN A 48 63.03 74.50 -20.94
C GLN A 48 63.47 74.80 -19.49
N ASN A 49 62.84 75.76 -18.80
CA ASN A 49 63.08 76.05 -17.39
C ASN A 49 62.20 75.16 -16.50
N HIS A 50 62.59 73.89 -16.38
CA HIS A 50 61.83 72.89 -15.64
C HIS A 50 61.67 73.21 -14.14
N SER A 51 62.63 73.93 -13.53
CA SER A 51 62.57 74.28 -12.11
C SER A 51 61.46 75.31 -11.84
N LYS A 52 61.47 76.45 -12.56
CA LYS A 52 60.40 77.46 -12.43
C LYS A 52 59.05 76.92 -12.88
N ALA A 53 58.99 76.12 -13.94
CA ALA A 53 57.76 75.47 -14.37
C ALA A 53 57.14 74.62 -13.25
N LYS A 54 57.96 73.85 -12.52
CA LYS A 54 57.51 73.05 -11.36
C LYS A 54 57.07 73.92 -10.18
N GLU A 55 57.73 75.05 -9.94
CA GLU A 55 57.38 75.99 -8.87
C GLU A 55 55.98 76.59 -9.09
N PHE A 56 55.74 77.18 -10.27
CA PHE A 56 54.43 77.74 -10.64
C PHE A 56 53.33 76.67 -10.69
N ALA A 57 53.64 75.49 -11.24
CA ALA A 57 52.70 74.37 -11.26
C ALA A 57 52.36 73.85 -9.85
N SER A 58 53.31 73.90 -8.91
CA SER A 58 53.09 73.50 -7.51
C SER A 58 52.13 74.45 -6.80
N TYR A 59 52.24 75.76 -7.04
CA TYR A 59 51.31 76.75 -6.49
C TYR A 59 49.88 76.55 -7.04
N GLU A 60 49.75 76.34 -8.35
CA GLU A 60 48.43 76.05 -8.94
C GLU A 60 47.85 74.71 -8.45
N LEU A 61 48.71 73.70 -8.25
CA LEU A 61 48.29 72.43 -7.65
C LEU A 61 47.68 72.63 -6.27
N GLU A 62 48.34 73.38 -5.38
CA GLU A 62 47.83 73.67 -4.04
C GLU A 62 46.48 74.40 -4.09
N LYS A 63 46.34 75.37 -4.99
CA LYS A 63 45.08 76.07 -5.24
C LYS A 63 43.97 75.10 -5.67
N LYS A 64 44.23 74.24 -6.66
CA LYS A 64 43.24 73.26 -7.15
C LYS A 64 42.84 72.26 -6.06
N LEU A 65 43.79 71.80 -5.24
CA LEU A 65 43.53 70.94 -4.10
C LEU A 65 42.65 71.62 -3.04
N LYS A 66 42.91 72.90 -2.73
CA LYS A 66 42.09 73.70 -1.80
C LYS A 66 40.63 73.79 -2.24
N TYR A 67 40.38 73.91 -3.54
CA TYR A 67 39.03 73.94 -4.12
C TYR A 67 38.47 72.55 -4.49
N LYS A 68 39.12 71.46 -4.05
CA LYS A 68 38.71 70.07 -4.32
C LYS A 68 38.58 69.72 -5.80
N ASN A 69 39.31 70.41 -6.68
CA ASN A 69 39.36 70.13 -8.10
C ASN A 69 40.47 69.11 -8.40
N PHE A 70 40.22 67.86 -8.02
CA PHE A 70 41.19 66.76 -8.08
C PHE A 70 41.55 66.34 -9.51
N ASP A 71 40.63 66.49 -10.47
CA ASP A 71 40.88 66.14 -11.87
C ASP A 71 41.92 67.08 -12.51
N ASP A 72 41.78 68.39 -12.31
CA ASP A 72 42.77 69.35 -12.79
C ASP A 72 44.09 69.24 -12.02
N ALA A 73 44.03 69.02 -10.70
CA ALA A 73 45.21 68.78 -9.88
C ALA A 73 46.03 67.57 -10.40
N LEU A 74 45.36 66.46 -10.74
CA LEU A 74 46.01 65.28 -11.31
C LEU A 74 46.64 65.56 -12.68
N LYS A 75 45.98 66.35 -13.54
CA LYS A 75 46.54 66.78 -14.83
C LYS A 75 47.81 67.59 -14.63
N ILE A 76 47.81 68.55 -13.70
CA ILE A 76 49.00 69.36 -13.37
C ILE A 76 50.14 68.47 -12.88
N CYS A 77 49.87 67.53 -11.95
CA CYS A 77 50.90 66.60 -11.47
C CYS A 77 51.54 65.79 -12.62
N LYS A 78 50.73 65.29 -13.56
CA LYS A 78 51.21 64.54 -14.74
C LYS A 78 51.96 65.43 -15.72
N GLU A 79 51.43 66.62 -16.01
CA GLU A 79 51.97 67.55 -17.01
C GLU A 79 53.36 68.05 -16.61
N PHE A 80 53.59 68.31 -15.31
CA PHE A 80 54.83 68.91 -14.82
C PHE A 80 55.74 67.93 -14.05
N ASN A 81 55.37 66.65 -14.00
CA ASN A 81 56.09 65.60 -13.29
C ASN A 81 56.39 66.01 -11.82
N LEU A 82 55.35 66.50 -11.13
CA LEU A 82 55.43 66.93 -9.73
C LEU A 82 55.37 65.72 -8.77
N PRO A 83 56.01 65.80 -7.59
CA PRO A 83 55.84 64.81 -6.53
C PRO A 83 54.36 64.64 -6.19
N ARG A 84 53.88 63.39 -6.16
CA ARG A 84 52.47 63.09 -5.91
C ARG A 84 52.08 63.05 -4.44
N GLU A 85 53.03 63.17 -3.51
CA GLU A 85 52.78 63.04 -2.07
C GLU A 85 51.70 64.03 -1.59
N LYS A 86 51.90 65.34 -1.80
CA LYS A 86 50.91 66.37 -1.43
C LYS A 86 49.53 66.16 -2.07
N PHE A 87 49.50 65.72 -3.33
CA PHE A 87 48.26 65.39 -4.03
C PHE A 87 47.56 64.18 -3.40
N LEU A 88 48.32 63.13 -3.08
CA LEU A 88 47.80 61.93 -2.44
C LEU A 88 47.32 62.21 -1.02
N ASP A 89 48.01 63.05 -0.24
CA ASP A 89 47.57 63.44 1.11
C ASP A 89 46.23 64.18 1.09
N ALA A 90 46.05 65.08 0.12
CA ALA A 90 44.77 65.76 -0.09
C ALA A 90 43.67 64.78 -0.54
N CYS A 91 43.99 63.83 -1.42
CA CYS A 91 43.07 62.77 -1.83
C CYS A 91 42.69 61.84 -0.67
N ILE A 92 43.65 61.43 0.16
CA ILE A 92 43.43 60.62 1.37
C ILE A 92 42.53 61.37 2.36
N SER A 93 42.74 62.68 2.52
CA SER A 93 41.90 63.52 3.38
C SER A 93 40.44 63.53 2.92
N GLU A 94 40.20 63.76 1.63
CA GLU A 94 38.84 63.73 1.06
C GLU A 94 38.25 62.31 1.07
N PHE A 95 39.05 61.28 0.79
CA PHE A 95 38.66 59.88 0.91
C PHE A 95 38.14 59.58 2.33
N ASN A 96 38.89 59.97 3.36
CA ASN A 96 38.51 59.78 4.76
C ASN A 96 37.22 60.51 5.13
N LEU A 97 36.96 61.70 4.56
CA LEU A 97 35.67 62.38 4.72
C LEU A 97 34.52 61.54 4.13
N LYS A 98 34.72 60.93 2.96
CA LYS A 98 33.71 60.05 2.35
C LYS A 98 33.50 58.78 3.18
N VAL A 99 34.55 58.19 3.73
CA VAL A 99 34.45 57.04 4.66
C VAL A 99 33.68 57.42 5.91
N LYS A 100 33.99 58.57 6.53
CA LYS A 100 33.28 59.10 7.71
C LYS A 100 31.79 59.34 7.45
N SER A 101 31.43 59.72 6.22
CA SER A 101 30.02 59.91 5.81
C SER A 101 29.26 58.60 5.53
N GLY A 102 29.90 57.43 5.67
CA GLY A 102 29.31 56.12 5.32
C GLY A 102 29.20 55.86 3.81
N SER A 103 29.71 56.75 2.96
CA SER A 103 29.65 56.64 1.50
C SER A 103 30.79 55.76 0.94
N TYR A 104 30.94 54.53 1.45
CA TYR A 104 32.09 53.67 1.18
C TYR A 104 32.32 53.37 -0.32
N ARG A 105 31.25 53.13 -1.09
CA ARG A 105 31.35 52.91 -2.55
C ARG A 105 31.92 54.13 -3.27
N LYS A 106 31.45 55.34 -2.91
CA LYS A 106 31.97 56.59 -3.47
C LYS A 106 33.42 56.84 -3.02
N ALA A 107 33.76 56.48 -1.78
CA ALA A 107 35.12 56.55 -1.27
C ALA A 107 36.07 55.64 -2.06
N ILE A 108 35.71 54.38 -2.28
CA ILE A 108 36.51 53.43 -3.06
C ILE A 108 36.69 53.89 -4.51
N SER A 109 35.60 54.25 -5.20
CA SER A 109 35.69 54.74 -6.58
C SER A 109 36.55 56.01 -6.69
N PHE A 110 36.48 56.90 -5.69
CA PHE A 110 37.34 58.07 -5.59
C PHE A 110 38.82 57.67 -5.40
N GLY A 111 39.09 56.76 -4.46
CA GLY A 111 40.45 56.29 -4.19
C GLY A 111 41.08 55.57 -5.39
N GLU A 112 40.31 54.73 -6.08
CA GLU A 112 40.73 54.07 -7.33
C GLU A 112 41.02 55.10 -8.44
N LYS A 113 40.13 56.09 -8.62
CA LYS A 113 40.28 57.13 -9.66
C LYS A 113 41.57 57.94 -9.48
N TYR A 114 41.94 58.25 -8.25
CA TYR A 114 43.09 59.11 -7.94
C TYR A 114 44.33 58.35 -7.46
N GLY A 115 44.32 57.02 -7.52
CA GLY A 115 45.50 56.19 -7.24
C GLY A 115 45.90 56.12 -5.77
N ILE A 116 44.93 56.16 -4.85
CA ILE A 116 45.18 55.88 -3.43
C ILE A 116 45.59 54.40 -3.29
N PRO A 117 46.67 54.07 -2.54
CA PRO A 117 47.08 52.68 -2.34
C PRO A 117 45.97 51.81 -1.70
N PRO A 118 45.75 50.56 -2.15
CA PRO A 118 44.72 49.67 -1.60
C PRO A 118 44.78 49.49 -0.07
N GLU A 119 45.96 49.54 0.52
CA GLU A 119 46.18 49.40 1.97
C GLU A 119 45.53 50.55 2.75
N LYS A 120 45.52 51.76 2.17
CA LYS A 120 44.84 52.94 2.76
C LYS A 120 43.32 52.90 2.55
N MET A 121 42.84 52.05 1.65
CA MET A 121 41.41 51.87 1.36
C MET A 121 40.78 50.69 2.12
N TYR A 122 41.55 49.95 2.92
CA TYR A 122 41.13 48.73 3.58
C TYR A 122 39.82 48.89 4.37
N ASP A 123 39.73 49.88 5.25
CA ASP A 123 38.54 50.07 6.10
C ASP A 123 37.28 50.36 5.26
N ALA A 124 37.41 51.20 4.23
CA ALA A 124 36.28 51.50 3.34
C ALA A 124 35.84 50.25 2.56
N ALA A 125 36.81 49.45 2.08
CA ALA A 125 36.54 48.18 1.41
C ALA A 125 35.87 47.17 2.35
N PHE A 126 36.32 47.10 3.60
CA PHE A 126 35.73 46.23 4.63
C PHE A 126 34.29 46.62 4.99
N PHE A 127 34.01 47.92 5.17
CA PHE A 127 32.64 48.37 5.42
C PHE A 127 31.73 48.20 4.20
N LEU A 128 32.24 48.46 2.99
CA LEU A 128 31.48 48.18 1.78
C LEU A 128 31.24 46.68 1.60
N PHE A 129 32.21 45.83 1.95
CA PHE A 129 32.05 44.38 1.97
C PHE A 129 30.90 43.97 2.89
N LYS A 130 30.86 44.49 4.13
CA LYS A 130 29.77 44.25 5.08
C LYS A 130 28.41 44.65 4.49
N ASP A 131 28.33 45.81 3.85
CA ASP A 131 27.12 46.26 3.16
C ASP A 131 26.74 45.35 1.99
N CYS A 132 27.72 44.86 1.21
CA CYS A 132 27.46 43.91 0.12
C CYS A 132 26.92 42.57 0.64
N ILE A 133 27.47 42.02 1.73
CA ILE A 133 26.97 40.79 2.34
C ILE A 133 25.54 40.99 2.85
N LYS A 134 25.26 42.09 3.56
CA LYS A 134 23.92 42.42 4.05
C LYS A 134 22.88 42.52 2.93
N ASN A 135 23.27 43.05 1.78
CA ASN A 135 22.40 43.18 0.60
C ASN A 135 22.54 42.01 -0.38
N THR A 136 23.16 40.88 0.02
CA THR A 136 23.35 39.67 -0.80
C THR A 136 24.09 39.87 -2.14
N ARG A 137 24.88 40.93 -2.28
CA ARG A 137 25.71 41.24 -3.47
C ARG A 137 27.03 40.45 -3.43
N LEU A 138 26.94 39.13 -3.50
CA LEU A 138 28.07 38.20 -3.28
C LEU A 138 29.24 38.39 -4.25
N GLN A 139 28.97 38.62 -5.54
CA GLN A 139 30.01 38.81 -6.56
C GLN A 139 30.84 40.08 -6.31
N GLU A 140 30.19 41.15 -5.87
CA GLU A 140 30.88 42.39 -5.50
C GLU A 140 31.71 42.21 -4.24
N ALA A 141 31.16 41.49 -3.25
CA ALA A 141 31.88 41.16 -2.02
C ALA A 141 33.15 40.33 -2.29
N ILE A 142 33.10 39.35 -3.20
CA ILE A 142 34.27 38.56 -3.61
C ILE A 142 35.33 39.45 -4.27
N ARG A 143 34.94 40.34 -5.19
CA ARG A 143 35.86 41.29 -5.82
C ARG A 143 36.55 42.19 -4.80
N LEU A 144 35.81 42.68 -3.79
CA LEU A 144 36.38 43.49 -2.72
C LEU A 144 37.36 42.68 -1.86
N LYS A 145 37.00 41.44 -1.50
CA LYS A 145 37.86 40.52 -0.76
C LYS A 145 39.21 40.34 -1.44
N ASP A 146 39.18 39.97 -2.73
CA ASP A 146 40.39 39.63 -3.48
C ASP A 146 41.24 40.88 -3.79
N LYS A 147 40.60 41.99 -4.18
CA LYS A 147 41.29 43.23 -4.55
C LYS A 147 41.98 43.91 -3.37
N TYR A 148 41.33 43.93 -2.21
CA TYR A 148 41.83 44.63 -1.01
C TYR A 148 42.48 43.68 0.01
N LYS A 149 42.61 42.40 -0.31
CA LYS A 149 43.20 41.36 0.55
C LYS A 149 42.61 41.41 1.97
N LEU A 150 41.28 41.46 2.06
CA LEU A 150 40.58 41.53 3.34
C LEU A 150 40.94 40.30 4.20
N LYS A 151 41.17 40.53 5.50
CA LYS A 151 41.53 39.45 6.44
C LYS A 151 40.42 38.42 6.53
N LEU A 152 40.79 37.15 6.41
CA LEU A 152 39.86 36.03 6.30
C LEU A 152 38.97 35.91 7.54
N GLU A 153 39.52 36.12 8.73
CA GLU A 153 38.82 35.99 10.01
C GLU A 153 37.68 37.01 10.13
N GLN A 154 37.94 38.26 9.74
CA GLN A 154 36.97 39.35 9.82
C GLN A 154 35.82 39.18 8.81
N ILE A 155 36.13 38.71 7.59
CA ILE A 155 35.09 38.46 6.59
C ILE A 155 34.26 37.23 6.95
N GLN A 156 34.86 36.20 7.57
CA GLN A 156 34.14 35.02 8.05
C GLN A 156 33.09 35.40 9.09
N GLU A 157 33.44 36.21 10.10
CA GLU A 157 32.48 36.69 11.12
C GLU A 157 31.24 37.36 10.51
N ILE A 158 31.41 38.11 9.42
CA ILE A 158 30.33 38.79 8.70
C ILE A 158 29.50 37.82 7.86
N VAL A 159 30.13 36.81 7.24
CA VAL A 159 29.49 35.89 6.30
C VAL A 159 28.77 34.73 7.01
N ILE A 160 29.22 34.32 8.19
CA ILE A 160 28.64 33.20 8.96
C ILE A 160 27.11 33.35 9.17
N PRO A 161 26.57 34.53 9.58
CA PRO A 161 25.12 34.71 9.70
C PRO A 161 24.37 34.51 8.38
N LEU A 162 24.89 35.05 7.28
CA LEU A 162 24.30 34.89 5.95
C LEU A 162 24.34 33.42 5.50
N TYR A 163 25.44 32.72 5.75
CA TYR A 163 25.55 31.29 5.48
C TYR A 163 24.48 30.51 6.26
N HIS A 164 24.37 30.73 7.57
CA HIS A 164 23.36 30.05 8.40
C HIS A 164 21.93 30.35 7.96
N GLU A 165 21.61 31.59 7.60
CA GLU A 165 20.30 31.97 7.06
C GLU A 165 20.02 31.26 5.73
N THR A 166 21.00 31.27 4.81
CA THR A 166 20.91 30.61 3.50
C THR A 166 20.64 29.11 3.66
N MET A 167 21.37 28.47 4.58
CA MET A 167 21.18 27.05 4.90
C MET A 167 19.81 26.80 5.57
N TYR A 168 19.39 27.65 6.50
CA TYR A 168 18.08 27.54 7.15
C TYR A 168 16.91 27.70 6.15
N LEU A 169 17.09 28.48 5.08
CA LEU A 169 16.12 28.60 4.00
C LEU A 169 16.14 27.40 3.02
N GLY A 170 17.03 26.43 3.24
CA GLY A 170 17.16 25.24 2.39
C GLY A 170 17.92 25.49 1.07
N GLN A 171 18.60 26.63 0.92
CA GLN A 171 19.36 26.98 -0.28
C GLN A 171 20.77 26.35 -0.23
N VAL A 172 20.83 25.02 -0.20
CA VAL A 172 22.07 24.25 0.06
C VAL A 172 23.21 24.61 -0.91
N GLU A 173 22.94 24.64 -2.22
CA GLU A 173 23.98 24.94 -3.22
C GLU A 173 24.58 26.34 -3.06
N LYS A 174 23.72 27.33 -2.77
CA LYS A 174 24.18 28.70 -2.50
C LYS A 174 24.98 28.76 -1.20
N GLY A 175 24.54 28.04 -0.16
CA GLY A 175 25.27 27.90 1.09
C GLY A 175 26.65 27.25 0.88
N LYS A 176 26.73 26.20 0.07
CA LYS A 176 27.97 25.52 -0.32
C LYS A 176 28.92 26.46 -1.05
N GLN A 177 28.41 27.26 -1.99
CA GLN A 177 29.19 28.30 -2.67
C GLN A 177 29.73 29.34 -1.67
N ILE A 178 28.89 29.83 -0.75
CA ILE A 178 29.33 30.76 0.30
C ILE A 178 30.42 30.12 1.17
N ALA A 179 30.24 28.86 1.59
CA ALA A 179 31.23 28.15 2.40
C ALA A 179 32.59 28.03 1.69
N GLN A 180 32.59 27.76 0.38
CA GLN A 180 33.79 27.65 -0.44
C GLN A 180 34.45 29.01 -0.69
N ASP A 181 33.68 30.00 -1.15
CA ASP A 181 34.18 31.33 -1.51
C ASP A 181 34.81 32.06 -0.32
N TYR A 182 34.33 31.79 0.88
CA TYR A 182 34.80 32.41 2.12
C TYR A 182 35.58 31.46 3.04
N ARG A 183 35.89 30.24 2.55
CA ARG A 183 36.67 29.21 3.25
C ARG A 183 36.21 29.05 4.71
N LEU A 184 34.90 28.89 4.91
CA LEU A 184 34.34 28.82 6.26
C LEU A 184 34.91 27.62 7.03
N PRO A 185 35.14 27.74 8.35
CA PRO A 185 35.59 26.60 9.16
C PRO A 185 34.59 25.44 9.09
N GLU A 186 35.09 24.20 9.14
CA GLU A 186 34.26 22.99 9.05
C GLU A 186 33.14 22.97 10.10
N GLU A 187 33.44 23.37 11.34
CA GLU A 187 32.46 23.45 12.44
C GLU A 187 31.26 24.36 12.10
N VAL A 188 31.53 25.50 11.45
CA VAL A 188 30.49 26.42 10.96
C VAL A 188 29.68 25.76 9.87
N ILE A 189 30.36 25.11 8.90
CA ILE A 189 29.69 24.43 7.79
C ILE A 189 28.71 23.39 8.33
N ILE A 190 29.18 22.51 9.23
CA ILE A 190 28.35 21.49 9.88
C ILE A 190 27.19 22.13 10.63
N SER A 191 27.41 23.21 11.40
CA SER A 191 26.33 23.91 12.10
C SER A 191 25.25 24.45 11.15
N GLY A 192 25.62 25.01 10.01
CA GLY A 192 24.68 25.43 8.98
C GLY A 192 23.92 24.27 8.35
N VAL A 193 24.63 23.17 8.03
CA VAL A 193 24.03 21.95 7.48
C VAL A 193 23.04 21.33 8.47
N GLU A 194 23.33 21.32 9.77
CA GLU A 194 22.38 20.89 10.80
C GLU A 194 21.08 21.72 10.77
N LYS A 195 21.16 23.03 10.56
CA LYS A 195 19.97 23.91 10.44
C LYS A 195 19.15 23.59 9.20
N ALA A 196 19.82 23.41 8.05
CA ALA A 196 19.16 23.00 6.80
C ALA A 196 18.49 21.63 6.94
N PHE A 197 19.20 20.68 7.53
CA PHE A 197 18.71 19.33 7.82
C PHE A 197 17.42 19.37 8.66
N LYS A 198 17.44 20.11 9.77
CA LYS A 198 16.25 20.31 10.63
C LYS A 198 15.10 20.94 9.86
N LYS A 199 15.37 21.96 9.05
CA LYS A 199 14.35 22.60 8.21
C LYS A 199 13.74 21.64 7.19
N PHE A 200 14.53 20.76 6.59
CA PHE A 200 14.02 19.78 5.64
C PHE A 200 13.16 18.72 6.32
N LEU A 201 13.56 18.24 7.50
CA LEU A 201 12.72 17.35 8.32
C LEU A 201 11.38 18.03 8.68
N ILE A 202 11.44 19.23 9.29
CA ILE A 202 10.49 20.33 9.10
C ILE A 202 9.27 20.12 8.18
N ILE A 203 9.58 20.35 6.91
CA ILE A 203 8.68 20.43 5.77
C ILE A 203 8.51 19.07 5.07
N ASP A 204 8.88 17.97 5.75
CA ASP A 204 8.84 16.60 5.27
C ASP A 204 9.60 16.35 3.95
N ASN A 205 10.65 17.12 3.67
CA ASN A 205 11.55 16.93 2.52
C ASN A 205 12.70 15.98 2.88
N PHE A 206 12.36 14.70 3.06
CA PHE A 206 13.29 13.69 3.58
C PHE A 206 14.42 13.34 2.61
N GLU A 207 14.21 13.48 1.30
CA GLU A 207 15.24 13.22 0.29
C GLU A 207 16.43 14.17 0.45
N ASN A 208 16.17 15.48 0.55
CA ASN A 208 17.23 16.47 0.76
C ASN A 208 17.88 16.34 2.15
N ALA A 209 17.10 16.01 3.18
CA ALA A 209 17.66 15.72 4.50
C ALA A 209 18.62 14.51 4.46
N ARG A 210 18.27 13.46 3.70
CA ARG A 210 19.12 12.27 3.50
C ARG A 210 20.39 12.60 2.72
N LEU A 211 20.29 13.43 1.67
CA LEU A 211 21.46 13.91 0.92
C LEU A 211 22.43 14.66 1.84
N LEU A 212 21.93 15.62 2.63
CA LEU A 212 22.77 16.35 3.59
C LEU A 212 23.43 15.44 4.63
N LYS A 213 22.67 14.50 5.21
CA LYS A 213 23.20 13.50 6.14
C LYS A 213 24.39 12.75 5.54
N ASN A 214 24.25 12.29 4.31
CA ASN A 214 25.25 11.44 3.65
C ASN A 214 26.45 12.25 3.15
N GLU A 215 26.22 13.41 2.54
CA GLU A 215 27.27 14.27 1.98
C GLU A 215 28.18 14.83 3.08
N TYR A 216 27.59 15.32 4.18
CA TYR A 216 28.32 15.94 5.29
C TYR A 216 28.60 15.00 6.46
N LYS A 217 28.25 13.70 6.33
CA LYS A 217 28.43 12.66 7.35
C LYS A 217 27.99 13.14 8.75
N LEU A 218 26.80 13.73 8.83
CA LEU A 218 26.30 14.30 10.08
C LEU A 218 26.32 13.26 11.21
N PRO A 219 26.77 13.63 12.42
CA PRO A 219 26.90 12.70 13.52
C PRO A 219 25.51 12.22 14.02
N PRO A 220 25.33 10.93 14.36
CA PRO A 220 24.06 10.38 14.81
C PRO A 220 23.42 11.13 15.99
N GLU A 221 24.23 11.68 16.89
CA GLU A 221 23.79 12.43 18.08
C GLU A 221 23.00 13.70 17.71
N LYS A 222 23.25 14.26 16.51
CA LYS A 222 22.56 15.44 15.98
C LYS A 222 21.35 15.06 15.13
N ILE A 223 21.44 13.92 14.43
CA ILE A 223 20.39 13.42 13.53
C ILE A 223 19.22 12.84 14.33
N ILE A 224 19.50 11.89 15.24
CA ILE A 224 18.49 11.03 15.86
C ILE A 224 17.40 11.85 16.58
N PRO A 225 17.71 12.85 17.42
CA PRO A 225 16.67 13.61 18.12
C PRO A 225 15.68 14.30 17.18
N GLU A 226 16.16 14.84 16.06
CA GLU A 226 15.32 15.57 15.10
C GLU A 226 14.58 14.62 14.16
N ALA A 227 15.22 13.51 13.75
CA ALA A 227 14.60 12.44 13.00
C ALA A 227 13.47 11.78 13.80
N MET A 228 13.63 11.58 15.12
CA MET A 228 12.57 11.06 15.99
C MET A 228 11.32 11.97 16.01
N LYS A 229 11.49 13.29 16.00
CA LYS A 229 10.35 14.23 15.91
C LYS A 229 9.62 14.10 14.57
N ALA A 230 10.36 13.94 13.46
CA ALA A 230 9.77 13.73 12.13
C ALA A 230 9.05 12.37 12.03
N PHE A 231 9.66 11.31 12.57
CA PHE A 231 9.04 9.99 12.69
C PHE A 231 7.68 10.06 13.41
N ILE A 232 7.62 10.73 14.57
CA ILE A 232 6.36 10.89 15.32
C ILE A 232 5.30 11.59 14.45
N ARG A 233 5.67 12.62 13.67
CA ARG A 233 4.71 13.27 12.75
C ARG A 233 4.21 12.31 11.67
N LEU A 234 5.08 11.48 11.09
CA LEU A 234 4.68 10.47 10.10
C LEU A 234 3.72 9.44 10.69
N MET A 235 3.98 8.99 11.91
CA MET A 235 3.09 8.08 12.65
C MET A 235 1.71 8.71 12.91
N VAL A 236 1.67 10.00 13.32
CA VAL A 236 0.42 10.75 13.52
C VAL A 236 -0.36 10.90 12.21
N LYS A 237 0.32 11.16 11.09
CA LYS A 237 -0.27 11.22 9.74
C LYS A 237 -0.71 9.85 9.22
N LYS A 238 -0.41 8.76 9.92
CA LYS A 238 -0.66 7.36 9.51
C LYS A 238 0.06 6.97 8.23
N SER A 239 1.18 7.63 7.92
CA SER A 239 2.09 7.28 6.82
C SER A 239 3.10 6.23 7.29
N PHE A 240 2.60 5.05 7.68
CA PHE A 240 3.40 4.04 8.38
C PHE A 240 4.50 3.41 7.52
N GLU A 241 4.27 3.22 6.22
CA GLU A 241 5.30 2.72 5.30
C GLU A 241 6.45 3.72 5.14
N ASP A 242 6.11 5.01 4.96
CA ASP A 242 7.09 6.09 4.90
C ASP A 242 7.86 6.21 6.21
N ALA A 243 7.18 6.08 7.36
CA ALA A 243 7.80 6.08 8.67
C ALA A 243 8.79 4.92 8.86
N ALA A 244 8.45 3.71 8.38
CA ALA A 244 9.34 2.56 8.44
C ALA A 244 10.57 2.75 7.55
N GLN A 245 10.39 3.22 6.30
CA GLN A 245 11.51 3.55 5.42
C GLN A 245 12.38 4.68 6.01
N PHE A 246 11.75 5.69 6.61
CA PHE A 246 12.43 6.78 7.30
C PHE A 246 13.31 6.28 8.46
N CYS A 247 12.87 5.29 9.23
CA CYS A 247 13.73 4.67 10.24
C CYS A 247 15.02 4.09 9.66
N ILE A 248 14.96 3.44 8.50
CA ILE A 248 16.12 2.87 7.82
C ILE A 248 17.03 4.00 7.32
N ASP A 249 16.47 4.96 6.59
CA ASP A 249 17.20 6.06 5.96
C ASP A 249 17.96 6.90 7.00
N PHE A 250 17.36 7.12 8.17
CA PHE A 250 17.95 7.94 9.23
C PHE A 250 18.67 7.15 10.33
N GLY A 251 18.61 5.82 10.31
CA GLY A 251 19.29 4.96 11.29
C GLY A 251 18.65 5.04 12.68
N LEU A 252 17.31 5.08 12.74
CA LEU A 252 16.57 5.07 13.99
C LEU A 252 16.59 3.68 14.65
N PRO A 253 16.35 3.59 15.97
CA PRO A 253 16.33 2.31 16.69
C PRO A 253 15.36 1.28 16.07
N LYS A 254 15.74 0.00 16.11
CA LYS A 254 14.98 -1.11 15.50
C LYS A 254 13.56 -1.21 16.06
N GLU A 255 13.34 -0.80 17.30
CA GLU A 255 12.04 -0.75 17.96
C GLU A 255 11.07 0.17 17.21
N ARG A 256 11.55 1.31 16.68
CA ARG A 256 10.73 2.27 15.92
C ARG A 256 10.44 1.78 14.50
N LEU A 257 11.41 1.12 13.87
CA LEU A 257 11.17 0.42 12.60
C LEU A 257 10.08 -0.65 12.77
N ASN A 258 10.18 -1.47 13.81
CA ASN A 258 9.18 -2.49 14.13
C ASN A 258 7.81 -1.85 14.40
N GLU A 259 7.74 -0.80 15.21
CA GLU A 259 6.49 -0.09 15.52
C GLU A 259 5.77 0.40 14.24
N ALA A 260 6.48 1.14 13.38
CA ALA A 260 5.92 1.63 12.12
C ALA A 260 5.58 0.50 11.14
N GLY A 261 6.47 -0.48 11.01
CA GLY A 261 6.28 -1.61 10.11
C GLY A 261 5.08 -2.50 10.51
N ILE A 262 4.90 -2.77 11.80
CA ILE A 262 3.73 -3.49 12.32
C ILE A 262 2.44 -2.73 11.98
N LYS A 263 2.43 -1.39 12.16
CA LYS A 263 1.26 -0.55 11.84
C LYS A 263 0.96 -0.51 10.34
N ALA A 264 1.98 -0.48 9.49
CA ALA A 264 1.82 -0.57 8.04
C ALA A 264 1.20 -1.93 7.63
N ILE A 265 1.72 -3.03 8.17
CA ILE A 265 1.22 -4.39 7.94
C ILE A 265 -0.23 -4.52 8.43
N GLU A 266 -0.53 -4.05 9.64
CA GLU A 266 -1.89 -4.02 10.19
C GLU A 266 -2.86 -3.29 9.25
N GLN A 267 -2.47 -2.13 8.70
CA GLN A 267 -3.29 -1.37 7.75
C GLN A 267 -3.54 -2.15 6.44
N LYS A 268 -2.55 -2.88 5.93
CA LYS A 268 -2.72 -3.73 4.74
C LYS A 268 -3.65 -4.91 5.01
N LEU A 269 -3.50 -5.56 6.17
CA LEU A 269 -4.37 -6.65 6.61
C LEU A 269 -5.83 -6.22 6.70
N ILE A 270 -6.11 -5.07 7.32
CA ILE A 270 -7.47 -4.50 7.42
C ILE A 270 -8.09 -4.26 6.03
N ARG A 271 -7.27 -3.88 5.05
CA ARG A 271 -7.67 -3.65 3.65
C ARG A 271 -7.73 -4.94 2.82
N GLY A 272 -7.38 -6.09 3.39
CA GLY A 272 -7.35 -7.38 2.70
C GLY A 272 -6.18 -7.57 1.73
N LYS A 273 -5.13 -6.75 1.82
CA LYS A 273 -3.95 -6.78 0.96
C LYS A 273 -2.88 -7.71 1.55
N ILE A 274 -3.14 -9.02 1.56
CA ILE A 274 -2.31 -10.00 2.27
C ILE A 274 -0.88 -10.10 1.71
N LYS A 275 -0.72 -10.13 0.37
CA LYS A 275 0.60 -10.19 -0.26
C LYS A 275 1.46 -8.97 0.05
N GLU A 276 0.91 -7.76 -0.10
CA GLU A 276 1.60 -6.52 0.28
C GLU A 276 2.00 -6.53 1.77
N ALA A 277 1.17 -7.08 2.65
CA ALA A 277 1.48 -7.22 4.07
C ALA A 277 2.69 -8.16 4.33
N GLN A 278 2.79 -9.27 3.59
CA GLN A 278 3.94 -10.18 3.67
C GLN A 278 5.21 -9.53 3.11
N GLU A 279 5.10 -8.84 1.97
CA GLU A 279 6.23 -8.10 1.37
C GLU A 279 6.80 -7.06 2.33
N LEU A 280 5.94 -6.32 3.06
CA LEU A 280 6.38 -5.37 4.09
C LEU A 280 7.06 -6.06 5.27
N ARG A 281 6.55 -7.21 5.73
CA ARG A 281 7.19 -8.00 6.79
C ARG A 281 8.60 -8.40 6.39
N ASP A 282 8.75 -8.93 5.18
CA ASP A 282 10.02 -9.43 4.67
C ASP A 282 10.99 -8.28 4.39
N LYS A 283 10.51 -7.19 3.76
CA LYS A 283 11.29 -5.96 3.50
C LYS A 283 11.89 -5.37 4.79
N TYR A 284 11.13 -5.34 5.87
CA TYR A 284 11.56 -4.74 7.14
C TYR A 284 12.09 -5.77 8.15
N ASN A 285 12.15 -7.06 7.76
CA ASN A 285 12.59 -8.18 8.58
C ASN A 285 11.94 -8.19 9.98
N ILE A 286 10.60 -8.05 10.01
CA ILE A 286 9.83 -7.98 11.26
C ILE A 286 9.53 -9.41 11.74
N PRO A 287 9.97 -9.79 12.95
CA PRO A 287 9.70 -11.12 13.50
C PRO A 287 8.19 -11.42 13.58
N PHE A 288 7.81 -12.66 13.30
CA PHE A 288 6.41 -13.09 13.32
C PHE A 288 5.78 -12.89 14.71
N GLU A 289 6.55 -13.09 15.78
CA GLU A 289 6.15 -12.94 17.17
C GLU A 289 5.58 -11.55 17.46
N ASN A 290 6.17 -10.51 16.84
CA ASN A 290 5.71 -9.13 17.00
C ASN A 290 4.39 -8.85 16.26
N LEU A 291 4.08 -9.65 15.24
CA LEU A 291 2.88 -9.53 14.41
C LEU A 291 1.75 -10.46 14.86
N LYS A 292 2.06 -11.51 15.62
CA LYS A 292 1.16 -12.61 15.95
C LYS A 292 -0.21 -12.14 16.40
N ASN A 293 -0.27 -11.26 17.40
CA ASN A 293 -1.55 -10.75 17.92
C ASN A 293 -2.37 -10.02 16.85
N TYR A 294 -1.74 -9.16 16.05
CA TYR A 294 -2.42 -8.41 14.99
C TYR A 294 -2.96 -9.32 13.88
N ILE A 295 -2.17 -10.31 13.47
CA ILE A 295 -2.57 -11.29 12.45
C ILE A 295 -3.76 -12.11 12.97
N VAL A 296 -3.69 -12.60 14.20
CA VAL A 296 -4.77 -13.38 14.83
C VAL A 296 -6.05 -12.55 15.01
N THR A 297 -5.94 -11.30 15.44
CA THR A 297 -7.10 -10.40 15.54
C THR A 297 -7.73 -10.15 14.16
N ASN A 298 -6.94 -9.91 13.11
CA ASN A 298 -7.48 -9.71 11.77
C ASN A 298 -8.09 -10.99 11.19
N PHE A 299 -7.49 -12.15 11.48
CA PHE A 299 -8.05 -13.46 11.16
C PHE A 299 -9.43 -13.66 11.81
N ASP A 300 -9.54 -13.47 13.13
CA ASP A 300 -10.80 -13.55 13.87
C ASP A 300 -11.85 -12.57 13.34
N LEU A 301 -11.46 -11.31 13.07
CA LEU A 301 -12.35 -10.32 12.49
C LEU A 301 -12.86 -10.72 11.10
N ALA A 302 -12.01 -11.31 10.25
CA ALA A 302 -12.42 -11.80 8.95
C ALA A 302 -13.45 -12.93 9.08
N ILE A 303 -13.22 -13.89 10.00
CA ILE A 303 -14.16 -14.97 10.32
C ILE A 303 -15.51 -14.43 10.82
N LYS A 304 -15.49 -13.51 11.80
CA LYS A 304 -16.70 -12.88 12.37
C LYS A 304 -17.50 -12.09 11.33
N LYS A 305 -16.83 -11.48 10.35
CA LYS A 305 -17.47 -10.76 9.22
C LYS A 305 -17.90 -11.68 8.08
N GLY A 306 -17.67 -12.99 8.18
CA GLY A 306 -17.99 -13.94 7.11
C GLY A 306 -17.09 -13.86 5.88
N LYS A 307 -15.93 -13.18 5.97
CA LYS A 307 -14.94 -13.04 4.89
C LYS A 307 -13.95 -14.20 4.92
N TYR A 308 -14.40 -15.39 4.57
CA TYR A 308 -13.66 -16.62 4.85
C TYR A 308 -12.45 -16.83 3.93
N GLU A 309 -12.55 -16.41 2.67
CA GLU A 309 -11.45 -16.49 1.70
C GLU A 309 -10.28 -15.62 2.17
N LEU A 310 -10.57 -14.40 2.65
CA LEU A 310 -9.58 -13.52 3.28
C LEU A 310 -8.95 -14.15 4.52
N ALA A 311 -9.76 -14.76 5.39
CA ALA A 311 -9.24 -15.45 6.58
C ALA A 311 -8.30 -16.62 6.20
N TYR A 312 -8.64 -17.36 5.15
CA TYR A 312 -7.80 -18.45 4.64
C TYR A 312 -6.49 -17.92 4.04
N GLU A 313 -6.55 -16.81 3.29
CA GLU A 313 -5.35 -16.13 2.79
C GLU A 313 -4.45 -15.64 3.94
N ILE A 314 -5.03 -15.08 5.02
CA ILE A 314 -4.27 -14.70 6.22
C ILE A 314 -3.59 -15.93 6.84
N LYS A 315 -4.34 -17.03 7.06
CA LYS A 315 -3.79 -18.28 7.60
C LYS A 315 -2.61 -18.76 6.77
N LYS A 316 -2.80 -18.87 5.45
CA LYS A 316 -1.79 -19.40 4.53
C LYS A 316 -0.58 -18.46 4.41
N GLY A 317 -0.82 -17.17 4.25
CA GLY A 317 0.23 -16.18 4.03
C GLY A 317 1.15 -15.99 5.25
N PHE A 318 0.58 -16.09 6.44
CA PHE A 318 1.33 -15.92 7.69
C PHE A 318 1.65 -17.22 8.42
N GLY A 319 1.29 -18.37 7.86
CA GLY A 319 1.56 -19.68 8.47
C GLY A 319 0.89 -19.83 9.85
N LEU A 320 -0.39 -19.48 9.97
CA LEU A 320 -1.09 -19.62 11.25
C LEU A 320 -1.31 -21.10 11.58
N GLU A 321 -0.76 -21.51 12.71
CA GLU A 321 -0.85 -22.88 13.21
C GLU A 321 -2.27 -23.28 13.66
N PRO A 322 -2.59 -24.59 13.66
CA PRO A 322 -3.86 -25.13 14.14
C PRO A 322 -4.25 -24.65 15.55
N GLU A 323 -3.31 -24.56 16.49
CA GLU A 323 -3.55 -24.16 17.88
C GLU A 323 -4.14 -22.76 17.99
N VAL A 324 -3.88 -21.91 16.99
CA VAL A 324 -4.37 -20.54 16.91
C VAL A 324 -5.68 -20.47 16.14
N THR A 325 -5.77 -21.20 15.01
CA THR A 325 -6.92 -21.10 14.10
C THR A 325 -8.12 -21.92 14.57
N HIS A 326 -7.90 -23.11 15.15
CA HIS A 326 -8.98 -24.02 15.54
C HIS A 326 -9.93 -23.45 16.60
N PRO A 327 -9.47 -22.77 17.68
CA PRO A 327 -10.37 -22.16 18.67
C PRO A 327 -11.35 -21.13 18.08
N ILE A 328 -10.94 -20.45 17.00
CA ILE A 328 -11.75 -19.44 16.31
C ILE A 328 -12.71 -20.09 15.31
N ILE A 329 -12.25 -21.11 14.57
CA ILE A 329 -13.03 -21.77 13.52
C ILE A 329 -14.05 -22.76 14.10
N LYS A 330 -13.73 -23.45 15.20
CA LYS A 330 -14.59 -24.49 15.80
C LYS A 330 -16.01 -23.98 16.12
N PRO A 331 -16.22 -22.85 16.83
CA PRO A 331 -17.57 -22.35 17.10
C PRO A 331 -18.38 -22.07 15.83
N LEU A 332 -17.74 -21.49 14.81
CA LEU A 332 -18.38 -21.23 13.53
C LEU A 332 -18.77 -22.53 12.82
N PHE A 333 -17.86 -23.51 12.77
CA PHE A 333 -18.14 -24.83 12.22
C PHE A 333 -19.38 -25.46 12.86
N VAL A 334 -19.48 -25.42 14.19
CA VAL A 334 -20.64 -25.93 14.94
C VAL A 334 -21.92 -25.22 14.57
N VAL A 335 -21.90 -23.87 14.47
CA VAL A 335 -23.06 -23.10 14.03
C VAL A 335 -23.49 -23.48 12.62
N LYS A 336 -22.55 -23.66 11.68
CA LYS A 336 -22.86 -24.08 10.31
C LYS A 336 -23.44 -25.49 10.24
N MET A 337 -22.91 -26.42 11.03
CA MET A 337 -23.45 -27.78 11.15
C MET A 337 -24.87 -27.78 11.71
N LYS A 338 -25.12 -27.07 12.82
CA LYS A 338 -26.45 -26.98 13.44
C LYS A 338 -27.46 -26.22 12.56
N GLY A 339 -27.02 -25.18 11.86
CA GLY A 339 -27.83 -24.37 10.96
C GLY A 339 -28.10 -25.00 9.58
N GLY A 340 -27.56 -26.20 9.31
CA GLY A 340 -27.79 -26.90 8.05
C GLY A 340 -26.96 -26.43 6.85
N SER A 341 -25.98 -25.54 7.08
CA SER A 341 -25.05 -25.02 6.06
C SER A 341 -23.86 -25.97 5.87
N TYR A 342 -24.13 -27.21 5.45
CA TYR A 342 -23.14 -28.29 5.46
C TYR A 342 -21.97 -28.09 4.49
N ASP A 343 -22.22 -27.58 3.30
CA ASP A 343 -21.16 -27.33 2.30
C ASP A 343 -20.11 -26.36 2.85
N ARG A 344 -20.58 -25.31 3.55
CA ARG A 344 -19.69 -24.36 4.23
C ARG A 344 -18.96 -25.00 5.42
N ALA A 345 -19.60 -25.90 6.16
CA ALA A 345 -18.94 -26.61 7.25
C ALA A 345 -17.83 -27.55 6.73
N ILE A 346 -18.06 -28.25 5.61
CA ILE A 346 -17.06 -29.07 4.93
C ILE A 346 -15.91 -28.19 4.43
N GLN A 347 -16.21 -27.05 3.80
CA GLN A 347 -15.18 -26.10 3.36
C GLN A 347 -14.32 -25.63 4.55
N LEU A 348 -14.94 -25.28 5.68
CA LEU A 348 -14.20 -24.91 6.89
C LEU A 348 -13.33 -26.07 7.42
N LYS A 349 -13.82 -27.31 7.42
CA LYS A 349 -13.00 -28.49 7.79
C LYS A 349 -11.75 -28.56 6.92
N ASN A 350 -11.91 -28.48 5.60
CA ASN A 350 -10.84 -28.70 4.65
C ASN A 350 -9.82 -27.55 4.61
N GLU A 351 -10.29 -26.29 4.57
CA GLU A 351 -9.41 -25.10 4.55
C GLU A 351 -8.64 -24.93 5.86
N TYR A 352 -9.28 -25.23 7.00
CA TYR A 352 -8.68 -25.00 8.30
C TYR A 352 -8.01 -26.24 8.89
N GLY A 353 -8.15 -27.40 8.25
CA GLY A 353 -7.57 -28.65 8.72
C GLY A 353 -8.17 -29.08 10.05
N LEU A 354 -9.50 -28.98 10.19
CA LEU A 354 -10.17 -29.43 11.41
C LEU A 354 -10.08 -30.95 11.50
N THR A 355 -9.58 -31.43 12.62
CA THR A 355 -9.37 -32.85 12.89
C THR A 355 -10.69 -33.57 13.21
N PRO A 356 -10.72 -34.91 13.12
CA PRO A 356 -11.89 -35.69 13.48
C PRO A 356 -12.39 -35.41 14.90
N ASP A 357 -11.54 -35.30 15.91
CA ASP A 357 -11.96 -35.02 17.30
C ASP A 357 -12.79 -33.73 17.47
N ILE A 358 -12.58 -32.74 16.59
CA ILE A 358 -13.37 -31.50 16.59
C ILE A 358 -14.70 -31.67 15.84
N THR A 359 -14.70 -32.40 14.73
CA THR A 359 -15.80 -32.42 13.75
C THR A 359 -16.77 -33.58 13.92
N TYR A 360 -16.31 -34.67 14.52
CA TYR A 360 -16.94 -35.98 14.49
C TYR A 360 -18.30 -36.04 15.19
N GLU A 361 -18.39 -35.50 16.40
CA GLU A 361 -19.63 -35.50 17.19
C GLU A 361 -20.77 -34.81 16.42
N TYR A 362 -20.49 -33.63 15.86
CA TYR A 362 -21.46 -32.87 15.09
C TYR A 362 -21.81 -33.53 13.76
N ALA A 363 -20.84 -34.15 13.10
CA ALA A 363 -21.08 -34.89 11.85
C ALA A 363 -21.99 -36.11 12.07
N ILE A 364 -21.80 -36.85 13.17
CA ILE A 364 -22.66 -37.97 13.56
C ILE A 364 -24.10 -37.55 13.81
N ASP A 365 -24.30 -36.40 14.46
CA ASP A 365 -25.64 -35.90 14.76
C ASP A 365 -26.37 -35.46 13.50
N VAL A 366 -25.67 -34.73 12.62
CA VAL A 366 -26.22 -34.35 11.32
C VAL A 366 -26.49 -35.58 10.45
N PHE A 367 -25.61 -36.58 10.48
CA PHE A 367 -25.77 -37.86 9.81
C PHE A 367 -27.07 -38.54 10.27
N GLY A 368 -27.24 -38.73 11.58
CA GLY A 368 -28.45 -39.31 12.17
C GLY A 368 -29.71 -38.53 11.81
N ASN A 369 -29.70 -37.21 11.97
CA ASN A 369 -30.84 -36.34 11.63
C ASN A 369 -31.21 -36.43 10.13
N SER A 370 -30.21 -36.54 9.25
CA SER A 370 -30.43 -36.69 7.82
C SER A 370 -31.06 -38.05 7.48
N LEU A 371 -30.63 -39.13 8.15
CA LEU A 371 -31.27 -40.44 8.04
C LEU A 371 -32.74 -40.38 8.47
N SER A 372 -33.03 -39.79 9.64
CA SER A 372 -34.39 -39.71 10.18
C SER A 372 -35.34 -38.90 9.29
N ARG A 373 -34.83 -37.87 8.60
CA ARG A 373 -35.60 -37.10 7.61
C ARG A 373 -35.72 -37.77 6.24
N GLY A 374 -35.06 -38.91 6.02
CA GLY A 374 -35.05 -39.60 4.72
C GLY A 374 -34.11 -38.97 3.68
N ASN A 375 -33.21 -38.06 4.09
CA ASN A 375 -32.24 -37.44 3.20
C ASN A 375 -30.95 -38.28 3.14
N PHE A 376 -31.03 -39.44 2.48
CA PHE A 376 -29.94 -40.42 2.44
C PHE A 376 -28.71 -39.93 1.67
N LYS A 377 -28.90 -39.12 0.61
CA LYS A 377 -27.79 -38.50 -0.13
C LYS A 377 -26.94 -37.61 0.78
N ARG A 378 -27.58 -36.79 1.61
CA ARG A 378 -26.88 -35.94 2.58
C ARG A 378 -26.24 -36.75 3.69
N ALA A 379 -26.92 -37.77 4.22
CA ALA A 379 -26.32 -38.65 5.22
C ALA A 379 -25.04 -39.32 4.66
N LYS A 380 -25.08 -39.80 3.42
CA LYS A 380 -23.92 -40.37 2.73
C LYS A 380 -22.80 -39.36 2.53
N LEU A 381 -23.13 -38.12 2.13
CA LEU A 381 -22.16 -37.02 2.06
C LEU A 381 -21.47 -36.81 3.41
N MET A 382 -22.23 -36.69 4.52
CA MET A 382 -21.65 -36.51 5.86
C MET A 382 -20.76 -37.67 6.27
N LYS A 383 -21.20 -38.92 6.01
CA LYS A 383 -20.40 -40.11 6.29
C LYS A 383 -19.05 -40.06 5.58
N ASN A 384 -19.04 -39.65 4.31
CA ASN A 384 -17.83 -39.62 3.50
C ASN A 384 -16.93 -38.43 3.85
N GLU A 385 -17.47 -37.21 3.85
CA GLU A 385 -16.70 -35.97 4.06
C GLU A 385 -16.14 -35.85 5.47
N PHE A 386 -16.77 -36.47 6.47
CA PHE A 386 -16.28 -36.51 7.85
C PHE A 386 -15.72 -37.89 8.23
N GLU A 387 -15.52 -38.76 7.24
CA GLU A 387 -14.89 -40.08 7.39
C GLU A 387 -15.48 -40.88 8.55
N ILE A 388 -16.82 -40.88 8.70
CA ILE A 388 -17.48 -41.51 9.83
C ILE A 388 -17.25 -43.03 9.80
N PRO A 389 -16.51 -43.63 10.76
CA PRO A 389 -16.29 -45.06 10.83
C PRO A 389 -17.59 -45.88 10.78
N GLU A 390 -17.50 -47.00 10.08
CA GLU A 390 -18.63 -47.92 9.88
C GLU A 390 -19.23 -48.38 11.21
N GLU A 391 -18.39 -48.61 12.23
CA GLU A 391 -18.80 -49.03 13.57
C GLU A 391 -19.74 -48.04 14.29
N LYS A 392 -19.68 -46.75 13.93
CA LYS A 392 -20.59 -45.71 14.47
C LYS A 392 -21.73 -45.39 13.52
N ALA A 393 -21.50 -45.47 12.20
CA ALA A 393 -22.53 -45.23 11.21
C ALA A 393 -23.58 -46.35 11.17
N LEU A 394 -23.14 -47.62 11.18
CA LEU A 394 -24.00 -48.78 11.00
C LEU A 394 -25.11 -48.92 12.05
N PRO A 395 -24.85 -48.77 13.37
CA PRO A 395 -25.91 -48.81 14.37
C PRO A 395 -27.00 -47.76 14.14
N LYS A 396 -26.62 -46.54 13.73
CA LYS A 396 -27.59 -45.48 13.40
C LYS A 396 -28.39 -45.78 12.14
N ILE A 397 -27.74 -46.34 11.11
CA ILE A 397 -28.42 -46.78 9.88
C ILE A 397 -29.44 -47.89 10.19
N LEU A 398 -29.06 -48.91 10.95
CA LEU A 398 -29.94 -50.03 11.31
C LEU A 398 -31.09 -49.59 12.23
N SER A 399 -30.82 -48.68 13.17
CA SER A 399 -31.86 -48.10 14.03
C SER A 399 -32.89 -47.31 13.22
N GLU A 400 -32.44 -46.48 12.26
CA GLU A 400 -33.39 -45.76 11.41
C GLU A 400 -34.13 -46.70 10.45
N PHE A 401 -33.47 -47.75 9.93
CA PHE A 401 -34.12 -48.79 9.15
C PHE A 401 -35.27 -49.44 9.94
N ASP A 402 -35.03 -49.88 11.18
CA ASP A 402 -36.07 -50.41 12.09
C ASP A 402 -37.20 -49.40 12.33
N SER A 403 -36.87 -48.12 12.52
CA SER A 403 -37.86 -47.03 12.67
C SER A 403 -38.73 -46.84 11.42
N LYS A 404 -38.15 -46.88 10.21
CA LYS A 404 -38.91 -46.82 8.96
C LYS A 404 -39.83 -48.02 8.80
N MET A 405 -39.36 -49.22 9.13
CA MET A 405 -40.14 -50.45 9.10
C MET A 405 -41.33 -50.39 10.07
N LYS A 406 -41.08 -49.98 11.33
CA LYS A 406 -42.12 -49.77 12.35
C LYS A 406 -43.18 -48.75 11.92
N GLY A 407 -42.74 -47.69 11.22
CA GLY A 407 -43.60 -46.65 10.68
C GLY A 407 -44.33 -47.02 9.38
N ASN A 408 -44.20 -48.26 8.88
CA ASN A 408 -44.71 -48.71 7.58
C ASN A 408 -44.22 -47.90 6.37
N ARG A 409 -43.02 -47.31 6.46
CA ARG A 409 -42.36 -46.55 5.38
C ARG A 409 -41.36 -47.44 4.64
N PHE A 410 -41.85 -48.51 4.03
CA PHE A 410 -41.04 -49.60 3.45
C PHE A 410 -40.22 -49.15 2.23
N ASP A 411 -40.76 -48.23 1.44
CA ASP A 411 -40.09 -47.56 0.32
C ASP A 411 -38.81 -46.84 0.79
N LEU A 412 -38.91 -46.05 1.86
CA LEU A 412 -37.76 -45.36 2.45
C LEU A 412 -36.78 -46.35 3.10
N ALA A 413 -37.26 -47.41 3.75
CA ALA A 413 -36.40 -48.45 4.29
C ALA A 413 -35.62 -49.18 3.18
N LEU A 414 -36.28 -49.48 2.05
CA LEU A 414 -35.66 -50.11 0.90
C LEU A 414 -34.63 -49.17 0.24
N GLN A 415 -34.97 -47.89 0.08
CA GLN A 415 -34.05 -46.88 -0.43
C GLN A 415 -32.82 -46.75 0.50
N LEU A 416 -33.03 -46.71 1.81
CA LEU A 416 -31.95 -46.66 2.81
C LEU A 416 -31.02 -47.88 2.68
N SER A 417 -31.58 -49.08 2.60
CA SER A 417 -30.82 -50.32 2.40
C SER A 417 -29.98 -50.28 1.12
N LYS A 418 -30.53 -49.76 0.02
CA LYS A 418 -29.80 -49.60 -1.25
C LYS A 418 -28.68 -48.56 -1.15
N GLU A 419 -28.97 -47.38 -0.62
CA GLU A 419 -28.00 -46.26 -0.56
C GLU A 419 -26.77 -46.58 0.27
N PHE A 420 -26.96 -47.32 1.36
CA PHE A 420 -25.91 -47.75 2.30
C PHE A 420 -25.46 -49.20 2.08
N LYS A 421 -25.95 -49.87 1.02
CA LYS A 421 -25.60 -51.25 0.66
C LYS A 421 -25.68 -52.22 1.85
N LEU A 422 -26.78 -52.14 2.62
CA LEU A 422 -26.98 -53.00 3.79
C LEU A 422 -27.09 -54.46 3.36
N SER A 423 -26.29 -55.31 3.99
CA SER A 423 -26.28 -56.74 3.73
C SER A 423 -27.53 -57.41 4.30
N GLN A 424 -27.98 -58.47 3.64
CA GLN A 424 -29.25 -59.15 3.95
C GLN A 424 -29.26 -59.74 5.37
N ASP A 425 -28.15 -60.32 5.81
CA ASP A 425 -27.94 -60.84 7.17
C ASP A 425 -28.23 -59.79 8.26
N LYS A 426 -27.91 -58.51 8.01
CA LYS A 426 -28.13 -57.44 8.99
C LYS A 426 -29.58 -56.98 9.05
N ILE A 427 -30.27 -56.92 7.91
CA ILE A 427 -31.63 -56.37 7.85
C ILE A 427 -32.73 -57.43 8.03
N LEU A 428 -32.46 -58.69 7.68
CA LEU A 428 -33.46 -59.76 7.71
C LEU A 428 -34.05 -60.03 9.11
N PRO A 429 -33.28 -59.97 10.22
CA PRO A 429 -33.87 -60.06 11.57
C PRO A 429 -34.89 -58.96 11.85
N ILE A 430 -34.61 -57.72 11.41
CA ILE A 430 -35.51 -56.56 11.56
C ILE A 430 -36.76 -56.74 10.69
N VAL A 431 -36.57 -57.13 9.43
CA VAL A 431 -37.68 -57.37 8.49
C VAL A 431 -38.60 -58.47 9.01
N LYS A 432 -38.04 -59.59 9.50
CA LYS A 432 -38.81 -60.70 10.05
C LYS A 432 -39.62 -60.28 11.29
N LYS A 433 -39.01 -59.53 12.21
CA LYS A 433 -39.70 -58.96 13.37
C LYS A 433 -40.94 -58.16 12.95
N HIS A 434 -40.79 -57.21 12.02
CA HIS A 434 -41.92 -56.39 11.55
C HIS A 434 -42.92 -57.15 10.69
N TYR A 435 -42.49 -58.22 10.02
CA TYR A 435 -43.38 -59.15 9.31
C TYR A 435 -44.32 -59.83 10.29
N ASP A 436 -43.76 -60.44 11.33
CA ASP A 436 -44.52 -61.12 12.38
C ASP A 436 -45.44 -60.15 13.14
N GLU A 437 -44.99 -58.92 13.43
CA GLU A 437 -45.84 -57.87 14.02
C GLU A 437 -47.05 -57.51 13.13
N ASN A 438 -46.87 -57.40 11.81
CA ASN A 438 -47.97 -57.12 10.88
C ASN A 438 -48.94 -58.31 10.79
N LEU A 439 -48.44 -59.55 10.84
CA LEU A 439 -49.30 -60.74 10.91
C LEU A 439 -50.17 -60.74 12.17
N ASN A 440 -49.57 -60.46 13.33
CA ASN A 440 -50.28 -60.40 14.60
C ASN A 440 -51.37 -59.31 14.60
N LYS A 441 -51.12 -58.18 13.93
CA LYS A 441 -52.10 -57.10 13.72
C LYS A 441 -53.11 -57.38 12.61
N LYS A 442 -53.07 -58.56 11.98
CA LYS A 442 -53.90 -58.96 10.82
C LYS A 442 -53.74 -58.04 9.59
N LEU A 443 -52.61 -57.35 9.47
CA LEU A 443 -52.24 -56.50 8.34
C LEU A 443 -51.55 -57.34 7.24
N LEU A 444 -52.23 -58.40 6.79
CA LEU A 444 -51.64 -59.47 5.99
C LEU A 444 -51.05 -58.98 4.66
N GLU A 445 -51.74 -58.07 3.95
CA GLU A 445 -51.23 -57.50 2.69
C GLU A 445 -49.93 -56.72 2.89
N ARG A 446 -49.85 -55.93 3.97
CA ARG A 446 -48.63 -55.18 4.30
C ARG A 446 -47.47 -56.13 4.58
N ALA A 447 -47.72 -57.18 5.36
CA ALA A 447 -46.71 -58.18 5.69
C ALA A 447 -46.14 -58.83 4.42
N ILE A 448 -46.99 -59.33 3.50
CA ILE A 448 -46.50 -60.05 2.30
C ILE A 448 -45.75 -59.15 1.32
N TYR A 449 -46.21 -57.91 1.09
CA TYR A 449 -45.54 -57.03 0.14
C TYR A 449 -44.23 -56.49 0.70
N MET A 450 -44.18 -56.12 1.98
CA MET A 450 -42.92 -55.81 2.66
C MET A 450 -41.96 -57.01 2.61
N GLY A 451 -42.44 -58.21 2.95
CA GLY A 451 -41.63 -59.42 2.90
C GLY A 451 -41.10 -59.74 1.50
N LYS A 452 -41.88 -59.46 0.45
CA LYS A 452 -41.46 -59.57 -0.96
C LYS A 452 -40.37 -58.56 -1.30
N ASP A 453 -40.56 -57.28 -0.96
CA ASP A 453 -39.63 -56.19 -1.25
C ASP A 453 -38.25 -56.44 -0.61
N PHE A 454 -38.24 -57.04 0.58
CA PHE A 454 -37.03 -57.43 1.32
C PHE A 454 -36.61 -58.88 1.13
N LYS A 455 -37.19 -59.60 0.16
CA LYS A 455 -36.80 -60.97 -0.24
C LYS A 455 -36.78 -61.98 0.91
N LEU A 456 -37.79 -61.97 1.78
CA LEU A 456 -37.99 -63.04 2.76
C LEU A 456 -38.17 -64.40 2.04
N PRO A 457 -37.89 -65.53 2.73
CA PRO A 457 -38.06 -66.86 2.14
C PRO A 457 -39.45 -67.05 1.54
N LEU A 458 -39.51 -67.53 0.29
CA LEU A 458 -40.76 -67.67 -0.47
C LEU A 458 -41.80 -68.53 0.27
N GLU A 459 -41.34 -69.58 0.96
CA GLU A 459 -42.18 -70.47 1.77
C GLU A 459 -42.95 -69.71 2.86
N LEU A 460 -42.29 -68.77 3.54
CA LEU A 460 -42.89 -67.92 4.56
C LEU A 460 -43.95 -66.99 3.95
N LEU A 461 -43.63 -66.40 2.79
CA LEU A 461 -44.53 -65.50 2.06
C LEU A 461 -45.76 -66.24 1.51
N GLN A 462 -45.59 -67.46 1.00
CA GLN A 462 -46.69 -68.27 0.47
C GLN A 462 -47.75 -68.59 1.52
N LYS A 463 -47.33 -68.86 2.77
CA LYS A 463 -48.25 -69.12 3.87
C LYS A 463 -49.18 -67.93 4.10
N THR A 464 -48.64 -66.72 4.22
CA THR A 464 -49.44 -65.51 4.44
C THR A 464 -50.19 -65.07 3.18
N ALA A 465 -49.60 -65.24 1.99
CA ALA A 465 -50.27 -64.93 0.73
C ALA A 465 -51.52 -65.80 0.53
N TRP A 466 -51.52 -67.04 1.02
CA TRP A 466 -52.72 -67.89 1.05
C TRP A 466 -53.84 -67.30 1.93
N GLU A 467 -53.50 -66.70 3.07
CA GLU A 467 -54.47 -66.03 3.95
C GLU A 467 -55.04 -64.76 3.30
N VAL A 468 -54.19 -63.95 2.65
CA VAL A 468 -54.63 -62.79 1.86
C VAL A 468 -55.55 -63.23 0.73
N PHE A 469 -55.16 -64.25 -0.03
CA PHE A 469 -55.98 -64.84 -1.09
C PHE A 469 -57.37 -65.22 -0.58
N ASN A 470 -57.46 -65.98 0.52
CA ASN A 470 -58.74 -66.37 1.10
C ASN A 470 -59.58 -65.16 1.53
N THR A 471 -58.94 -64.12 2.08
CA THR A 471 -59.62 -62.88 2.50
C THR A 471 -60.18 -62.10 1.31
N LYS A 472 -59.42 -61.98 0.21
CA LYS A 472 -59.87 -61.36 -1.04
C LYS A 472 -61.01 -62.16 -1.70
N MET A 473 -60.92 -63.49 -1.70
CA MET A 473 -62.00 -64.36 -2.20
C MET A 473 -63.30 -64.18 -1.39
N LYS A 474 -63.22 -64.13 -0.05
CA LYS A 474 -64.38 -63.90 0.83
C LYS A 474 -65.02 -62.52 0.62
N SER A 475 -64.22 -61.50 0.35
CA SER A 475 -64.69 -60.11 0.14
C SER A 475 -65.13 -59.80 -1.30
N GLY A 476 -65.12 -60.80 -2.20
CA GLY A 476 -65.54 -60.62 -3.59
C GLY A 476 -64.49 -59.97 -4.50
N LYS A 477 -63.25 -59.77 -4.01
CA LYS A 477 -62.15 -59.14 -4.74
C LYS A 477 -61.34 -60.16 -5.55
N TYR A 478 -62.01 -60.87 -6.48
CA TYR A 478 -61.44 -62.03 -7.17
C TYR A 478 -60.23 -61.72 -8.06
N ARG A 479 -60.23 -60.56 -8.72
CA ARG A 479 -59.10 -60.11 -9.54
C ARG A 479 -57.84 -59.92 -8.70
N GLU A 480 -57.96 -59.23 -7.56
CA GLU A 480 -56.86 -59.05 -6.60
C GLU A 480 -56.39 -60.39 -6.04
N ALA A 481 -57.32 -61.31 -5.71
CA ALA A 481 -56.98 -62.66 -5.26
C ALA A 481 -56.16 -63.43 -6.32
N SER A 482 -56.51 -63.32 -7.61
CA SER A 482 -55.74 -63.93 -8.70
C SER A 482 -54.34 -63.35 -8.83
N LEU A 483 -54.18 -62.03 -8.66
CA LEU A 483 -52.87 -61.39 -8.67
C LEU A 483 -51.98 -61.91 -7.53
N ILE A 484 -52.52 -62.07 -6.31
CA ILE A 484 -51.78 -62.67 -5.18
C ILE A 484 -51.28 -64.08 -5.52
N CYS A 485 -52.10 -64.91 -6.17
CA CYS A 485 -51.66 -66.25 -6.59
C CYS A 485 -50.47 -66.21 -7.55
N LYS A 486 -50.45 -65.25 -8.48
CA LYS A 486 -49.38 -65.10 -9.47
C LYS A 486 -48.12 -64.53 -8.82
N ASP A 487 -48.27 -63.44 -8.06
CA ASP A 487 -47.17 -62.70 -7.46
C ASP A 487 -46.35 -63.50 -6.45
N PHE A 488 -46.99 -64.46 -5.77
CA PHE A 488 -46.38 -65.27 -4.72
C PHE A 488 -46.29 -66.76 -5.09
N ASN A 489 -46.55 -67.10 -6.36
CA ASN A 489 -46.49 -68.46 -6.89
C ASN A 489 -47.20 -69.49 -5.99
N LEU A 490 -48.47 -69.23 -5.65
CA LEU A 490 -49.23 -70.10 -4.76
C LEU A 490 -49.49 -71.48 -5.42
N PRO A 491 -49.56 -72.60 -4.66
CA PRO A 491 -49.73 -73.94 -5.22
C PRO A 491 -51.00 -74.08 -6.07
N LYS A 492 -50.83 -74.40 -7.36
CA LYS A 492 -51.92 -74.44 -8.35
C LYS A 492 -53.06 -75.38 -7.96
N ASP A 493 -52.75 -76.53 -7.37
CA ASP A 493 -53.76 -77.51 -6.98
C ASP A 493 -54.66 -76.99 -5.86
N LYS A 494 -54.06 -76.36 -4.84
CA LYS A 494 -54.80 -75.70 -3.75
C LYS A 494 -55.68 -74.58 -4.28
N ILE A 495 -55.16 -73.74 -5.19
CA ILE A 495 -55.94 -72.67 -5.82
C ILE A 495 -57.14 -73.26 -6.58
N LYS A 496 -56.91 -74.27 -7.43
CA LYS A 496 -57.95 -74.89 -8.26
C LYS A 496 -59.08 -75.46 -7.42
N GLU A 497 -58.75 -76.19 -6.36
CA GLU A 497 -59.70 -76.74 -5.41
C GLU A 497 -60.56 -75.62 -4.79
N LYS A 498 -59.91 -74.61 -4.21
CA LYS A 498 -60.61 -73.51 -3.52
C LYS A 498 -61.48 -72.67 -4.46
N VAL A 499 -60.97 -72.33 -5.64
CA VAL A 499 -61.69 -71.56 -6.66
C VAL A 499 -62.91 -72.33 -7.17
N THR A 500 -62.77 -73.64 -7.40
CA THR A 500 -63.91 -74.50 -7.79
C THR A 500 -65.01 -74.52 -6.73
N ALA A 501 -64.63 -74.58 -5.44
CA ALA A 501 -65.58 -74.50 -4.34
C ALA A 501 -66.36 -73.18 -4.33
N TYR A 502 -65.69 -72.04 -4.54
CA TYR A 502 -66.34 -70.73 -4.65
C TYR A 502 -67.27 -70.62 -5.88
N ILE A 503 -66.85 -71.14 -7.04
CA ILE A 503 -67.69 -71.19 -8.25
C ILE A 503 -68.98 -71.95 -7.96
N LYS A 504 -68.87 -73.19 -7.43
CA LYS A 504 -70.02 -74.02 -7.09
C LYS A 504 -70.95 -73.32 -6.08
N PHE A 505 -70.38 -72.66 -5.07
CA PHE A 505 -71.16 -71.92 -4.07
C PHE A 505 -72.03 -70.82 -4.71
N TYR A 506 -71.48 -69.99 -5.60
CA TYR A 506 -72.25 -68.94 -6.26
C TYR A 506 -73.21 -69.45 -7.33
N GLU A 507 -72.88 -70.55 -8.03
CA GLU A 507 -73.80 -71.23 -8.94
C GLU A 507 -75.02 -71.78 -8.21
N ASN A 508 -74.83 -72.42 -7.05
CA ASN A 508 -75.91 -72.93 -6.21
C ASN A 508 -76.81 -71.79 -5.69
N LYS A 509 -76.22 -70.62 -5.40
CA LYS A 509 -76.96 -69.39 -5.06
C LYS A 509 -77.60 -68.70 -6.28
N LYS A 510 -77.56 -69.31 -7.47
CA LYS A 510 -78.06 -68.76 -8.75
C LYS A 510 -77.40 -67.43 -9.16
N ASN A 511 -76.25 -67.07 -8.58
CA ASN A 511 -75.49 -65.87 -8.97
C ASN A 511 -74.46 -66.22 -10.05
N LYS A 512 -74.96 -66.44 -11.27
CA LYS A 512 -74.15 -66.86 -12.43
C LYS A 512 -73.10 -65.82 -12.83
N TYR A 513 -73.37 -64.54 -12.61
CA TYR A 513 -72.45 -63.45 -12.93
C TYR A 513 -71.15 -63.57 -12.13
N ILE A 514 -71.24 -63.67 -10.80
CA ILE A 514 -70.05 -63.81 -9.94
C ILE A 514 -69.26 -65.09 -10.28
N ALA A 515 -69.96 -66.21 -10.50
CA ALA A 515 -69.30 -67.46 -10.90
C ALA A 515 -68.54 -67.30 -12.23
N SER A 516 -69.09 -66.55 -13.20
CA SER A 516 -68.42 -66.23 -14.46
C SER A 516 -67.19 -65.34 -14.27
N VAL A 517 -67.27 -64.32 -13.40
CA VAL A 517 -66.12 -63.45 -13.08
C VAL A 517 -64.99 -64.27 -12.47
N ILE A 518 -65.29 -65.14 -11.50
CA ILE A 518 -64.29 -66.04 -10.89
C ILE A 518 -63.67 -66.96 -11.95
N LYS A 519 -64.48 -67.56 -12.82
CA LYS A 519 -63.97 -68.42 -13.91
C LYS A 519 -63.02 -67.67 -14.83
N LYS A 520 -63.36 -66.42 -15.19
CA LYS A 520 -62.54 -65.56 -16.04
C LYS A 520 -61.19 -65.21 -15.38
N GLU A 521 -61.21 -64.68 -14.16
CA GLU A 521 -59.99 -64.22 -13.46
C GLU A 521 -58.99 -65.35 -13.22
N PHE A 522 -59.48 -66.55 -12.88
CA PHE A 522 -58.65 -67.74 -12.63
C PHE A 522 -58.45 -68.64 -13.85
N LYS A 523 -58.91 -68.22 -15.04
CA LYS A 523 -58.83 -69.00 -16.30
C LYS A 523 -59.40 -70.43 -16.16
N MET A 524 -60.49 -70.57 -15.42
CA MET A 524 -61.20 -71.84 -15.18
C MET A 524 -62.31 -72.09 -16.22
N GLU A 525 -62.44 -71.24 -17.22
CA GLU A 525 -63.33 -71.53 -18.35
C GLU A 525 -62.82 -72.78 -19.07
N LYS A 526 -63.66 -73.81 -19.13
CA LYS A 526 -63.49 -74.86 -20.14
C LYS A 526 -63.44 -74.10 -21.47
N LYS A 527 -62.30 -74.12 -22.16
CA LYS A 527 -62.26 -73.76 -23.58
C LYS A 527 -63.44 -74.49 -24.20
N ARG A 528 -64.49 -73.77 -24.58
CA ARG A 528 -65.51 -74.33 -25.47
C ARG A 528 -64.70 -74.65 -26.70
N LEU A 529 -64.27 -75.91 -26.83
CA LEU A 529 -63.82 -76.44 -28.10
C LEU A 529 -65.00 -76.22 -29.03
N PHE A 530 -64.98 -75.12 -29.77
CA PHE A 530 -65.72 -74.98 -31.02
C PHE A 530 -65.12 -76.01 -32.00
N SER A 531 -65.31 -77.29 -31.69
CA SER A 531 -65.01 -78.44 -32.54
C SER A 531 -66.23 -78.81 -33.39
N LYS A 532 -67.27 -77.98 -33.41
CA LYS A 532 -68.43 -78.09 -34.28
C LYS A 532 -68.86 -76.70 -34.70
N ILE A 533 -68.45 -76.30 -35.90
CA ILE A 533 -69.07 -75.40 -36.90
C ILE A 533 -67.91 -74.88 -37.78
N LEU A 534 -67.38 -75.79 -38.62
CA LEU A 534 -66.83 -75.53 -39.95
C LEU A 534 -66.73 -76.90 -40.61
N GLY A 535 -67.90 -77.48 -40.87
CA GLY A 535 -68.08 -78.40 -41.98
C GLY A 535 -68.66 -77.57 -43.12
N ARG A 536 -67.81 -77.18 -44.07
CA ARG A 536 -68.08 -77.10 -45.51
C ARG A 536 -66.75 -77.02 -46.24
#